data_AF-A0A1Y3SX67-F1
#
_entry.id   AF-A0A1Y3SX67-F1
#
_cell.length_a   1.000
_cell.length_b   1.000
_cell.length_c   1.000
_cell.angle_alpha   90.00
_cell.angle_beta   90.00
_cell.angle_gamma   90.00
#
_symmetry.space_group_name_H-M   'P 1'
#
loop_
_entity.id
_entity.type
_entity.pdbx_description
1 polymer ?
#
loop_
_entity_poly.entity_id
_entity_poly.type
_entity_poly.pdbx_seq_one_letter_code
_entity_poly.pdbx_strand_id
1 'polypeptide(L)'
;MKMQALFPMTVSPDKVLQGLGLGALAAACCNLYYLYSYTMASQELWYHSADGVQYLRPDAIMPSFFSLLGFSLYGYVIAVLAMIPLAWMFWRSHFTESKSIYLMRRLSTPRELPRRCLTVPILAAMCYLILALLLLLLDFAIYWRCTPSPLLPPSMWDAFWN
;
A
#
# COMPACT_ATOMS: atom_id res chain seq x y z
N MET A 1 -13.91 -23.55 2.65
CA MET A 1 -12.52 -23.98 2.96
C MET A 1 -12.21 -23.61 4.40
N LYS A 2 -11.75 -24.54 5.25
CA LYS A 2 -11.36 -24.21 6.64
C LYS A 2 -10.07 -23.40 6.61
N MET A 3 -10.11 -22.14 7.07
CA MET A 3 -8.95 -21.23 7.13
C MET A 3 -7.76 -21.84 7.89
N GLN A 4 -8.03 -22.78 8.80
CA GLN A 4 -7.03 -23.56 9.55
C GLN A 4 -6.05 -24.37 8.68
N ALA A 5 -6.35 -24.61 7.39
CA ALA A 5 -5.45 -25.35 6.50
C ALA A 5 -4.29 -24.50 5.95
N LEU A 6 -4.43 -23.16 5.91
CA LEU A 6 -3.42 -22.25 5.36
C LEU A 6 -2.41 -21.74 6.38
N PHE A 7 -2.78 -21.70 7.66
CA PHE A 7 -1.92 -21.18 8.73
C PHE A 7 -1.18 -22.33 9.43
N PRO A 8 0.08 -22.13 9.86
CA PRO A 8 0.72 -23.08 10.75
C PRO A 8 -0.10 -23.19 12.04
N MET A 9 -0.32 -24.42 12.53
CA MET A 9 -1.15 -24.67 13.73
C MET A 9 -0.67 -23.94 15.00
N THR A 10 0.54 -23.38 14.96
CA THR A 10 1.18 -22.64 16.06
C THR A 10 0.72 -21.19 16.17
N VAL A 11 0.03 -20.64 15.16
CA VAL A 11 -0.34 -19.22 15.12
C VAL A 11 -1.86 -19.06 15.01
N SER A 12 -2.44 -18.25 15.89
CA SER A 12 -3.85 -17.89 15.84
C SER A 12 -4.15 -17.07 14.57
N PRO A 13 -5.00 -17.56 13.65
CA PRO A 13 -5.28 -16.88 12.39
C PRO A 13 -5.90 -15.50 12.60
N ASP A 14 -6.73 -15.34 13.63
CA ASP A 14 -7.44 -14.09 13.93
C ASP A 14 -6.47 -12.94 14.22
N LYS A 15 -5.40 -13.19 15.00
CA LYS A 15 -4.39 -12.15 15.30
C LYS A 15 -3.60 -11.73 14.06
N VAL A 16 -3.29 -12.68 13.17
CA VAL A 16 -2.60 -12.37 11.91
C VAL A 16 -3.51 -11.56 11.01
N LEU A 17 -4.77 -11.96 10.87
CA LEU A 17 -5.74 -11.25 10.04
C LEU A 17 -6.03 -9.84 10.57
N GLN A 18 -6.14 -9.68 11.90
CA GLN A 18 -6.25 -8.38 12.55
C GLN A 18 -5.01 -7.51 12.31
N GLY A 19 -3.80 -8.08 12.43
CA GLY A 19 -2.56 -7.37 12.14
C GLY A 19 -2.47 -6.92 10.68
N LEU A 20 -2.89 -7.77 9.74
CA LEU A 20 -2.96 -7.43 8.33
C LEU A 20 -3.99 -6.32 8.05
N GLY A 21 -5.18 -6.41 8.67
CA GLY A 21 -6.22 -5.39 8.58
C GLY A 21 -5.75 -4.04 9.13
N LEU A 22 -5.11 -4.03 10.30
CA LEU A 22 -4.51 -2.83 10.89
C LEU A 22 -3.42 -2.24 10.01
N GLY A 23 -2.56 -3.07 9.42
CA GLY A 23 -1.55 -2.63 8.46
C GLY A 23 -2.16 -2.00 7.21
N ALA A 24 -3.26 -2.56 6.70
CA ALA A 24 -3.99 -2.00 5.56
C ALA A 24 -4.64 -0.65 5.89
N LEU A 25 -5.25 -0.53 7.08
CA LEU A 25 -5.83 0.72 7.56
C LEU A 25 -4.77 1.79 7.77
N ALA A 26 -3.63 1.45 8.39
CA ALA A 26 -2.53 2.38 8.59
C ALA A 26 -1.96 2.87 7.25
N ALA A 27 -1.78 1.97 6.27
CA ALA A 27 -1.34 2.35 4.94
C ALA A 27 -2.36 3.23 4.20
N ALA A 28 -3.66 2.96 4.37
CA ALA A 28 -4.73 3.82 3.83
C ALA A 28 -4.75 5.21 4.50
N CYS A 29 -4.48 5.29 5.81
CA CYS A 29 -4.32 6.57 6.49
C CYS A 29 -3.11 7.36 5.95
N CYS A 30 -2.00 6.69 5.63
CA CYS A 30 -0.88 7.34 4.95
C CYS A 30 -1.28 7.91 3.58
N ASN A 31 -2.18 7.24 2.85
CA ASN A 31 -2.67 7.73 1.57
C ASN A 31 -3.46 9.04 1.68
N LEU A 32 -4.09 9.33 2.82
CA LEU A 32 -4.74 10.64 3.08
C LEU A 32 -3.76 11.82 2.97
N TYR A 33 -2.45 11.58 3.13
CA TYR A 33 -1.42 12.58 2.86
C TYR A 33 -1.50 13.10 1.41
N TYR A 34 -1.77 12.24 0.44
CA TYR A 34 -1.94 12.66 -0.95
C TYR A 34 -3.11 13.64 -1.11
N LEU A 35 -4.27 13.33 -0.51
CA LEU A 35 -5.43 14.22 -0.55
C LEU A 35 -5.15 15.56 0.13
N TYR A 36 -4.43 15.54 1.25
CA TYR A 36 -3.96 16.77 1.90
C TYR A 36 -3.03 17.58 0.99
N SER A 37 -2.00 16.96 0.41
CA SER A 37 -1.07 17.63 -0.51
C SER A 37 -1.77 18.16 -1.76
N TYR A 38 -2.70 17.40 -2.33
CA TYR A 38 -3.50 17.82 -3.47
C TYR A 38 -4.39 19.03 -3.13
N THR A 39 -5.09 18.99 -2.00
CA THR A 39 -5.96 20.11 -1.59
C THR A 39 -5.16 21.38 -1.31
N MET A 40 -4.02 21.27 -0.63
CA MET A 40 -3.11 22.39 -0.41
C MET A 40 -2.61 22.98 -1.72
N ALA A 41 -2.09 22.14 -2.63
CA ALA A 41 -1.64 22.60 -3.94
C ALA A 41 -2.78 23.24 -4.75
N SER A 42 -3.99 22.69 -4.67
CA SER A 42 -5.16 23.26 -5.35
C SER A 42 -5.53 24.63 -4.79
N GLN A 43 -5.40 24.85 -3.47
CA GLN A 43 -5.69 26.14 -2.84
C GLN A 43 -4.67 27.21 -3.24
N GLU A 44 -3.40 26.85 -3.42
CA GLU A 44 -2.36 27.79 -3.86
C GLU A 44 -2.59 28.36 -5.28
N LEU A 45 -3.34 27.65 -6.12
CA LEU A 45 -3.73 28.12 -7.46
C LEU A 45 -4.69 29.32 -7.40
N TRP A 46 -5.46 29.43 -6.31
CA TRP A 46 -6.49 30.46 -6.13
C TRP A 46 -5.98 31.55 -5.18
N TYR A 47 -6.15 32.82 -5.55
CA TYR A 47 -6.02 33.92 -4.61
C TYR A 47 -7.39 34.51 -4.28
N HIS A 48 -7.61 34.81 -3.01
CA HIS A 48 -8.79 35.55 -2.57
C HIS A 48 -8.54 37.04 -2.73
N SER A 49 -9.24 37.69 -3.68
CA SER A 49 -9.27 39.14 -3.75
C SER A 49 -10.12 39.72 -2.62
N ALA A 50 -9.82 40.95 -2.19
CA ALA A 50 -10.59 41.67 -1.17
C ALA A 50 -12.09 41.84 -1.53
N ASP A 51 -12.42 41.74 -2.82
CA ASP A 51 -13.78 41.80 -3.36
C ASP A 51 -14.59 40.50 -3.22
N GLY A 52 -14.02 39.44 -2.62
CA GLY A 52 -14.68 38.15 -2.42
C GLY A 52 -14.74 37.25 -3.65
N VAL A 53 -14.25 37.73 -4.80
CA VAL A 53 -14.16 36.96 -6.06
C VAL A 53 -12.84 36.19 -6.09
N GLN A 54 -12.91 34.89 -6.44
CA GLN A 54 -11.75 34.04 -6.61
C GLN A 54 -11.19 34.21 -8.02
N TYR A 55 -9.89 34.47 -8.11
CA TYR A 55 -9.19 34.59 -9.38
C TYR A 55 -8.06 33.58 -9.42
N LEU A 56 -7.85 33.03 -10.62
CA LEU A 56 -6.76 32.11 -10.90
C LEU A 56 -5.46 32.91 -10.98
N ARG A 57 -4.42 32.49 -10.27
CA ARG A 57 -3.12 33.18 -10.32
C ARG A 57 -2.55 33.04 -11.75
N PRO A 58 -2.13 34.15 -12.40
CA PRO A 58 -1.87 34.18 -13.85
C PRO A 58 -0.71 33.31 -14.35
N ASP A 59 0.13 32.76 -13.46
CA ASP A 59 1.22 31.84 -13.79
C ASP A 59 1.20 30.54 -12.95
N ALA A 60 0.08 30.22 -12.32
CA ALA A 60 0.00 29.06 -11.44
C ALA A 60 -0.13 27.76 -12.25
N ILE A 61 0.81 26.83 -12.04
CA ILE A 61 0.84 25.50 -12.65
C ILE A 61 0.70 24.48 -11.53
N MET A 62 -0.13 23.45 -11.74
CA MET A 62 -0.27 22.37 -10.78
C MET A 62 1.06 21.61 -10.68
N PRO A 63 1.56 21.31 -9.46
CA PRO A 63 2.73 20.46 -9.30
C PRO A 63 2.51 19.08 -9.92
N SER A 64 3.60 18.42 -10.30
CA SER A 64 3.57 17.11 -10.93
C SER A 64 2.97 16.05 -9.98
N PHE A 65 2.29 15.06 -10.55
CA PHE A 65 1.66 13.97 -9.78
C PHE A 65 2.63 13.29 -8.82
N PHE A 66 3.86 13.00 -9.26
CA PHE A 66 4.89 12.38 -8.42
C PHE A 66 5.33 13.25 -7.24
N SER A 67 5.37 14.57 -7.42
CA SER A 67 5.68 15.51 -6.34
C SER A 67 4.58 15.53 -5.28
N LEU A 68 3.32 15.34 -5.68
CA LEU A 68 2.18 15.25 -4.76
C LEU A 68 2.09 13.87 -4.08
N LEU A 69 2.56 12.82 -4.75
CA LEU A 69 2.53 11.46 -4.23
C LEU A 69 3.37 11.31 -2.96
N GLY A 70 4.53 11.97 -2.91
CA GLY A 70 5.36 12.14 -1.71
C GLY A 70 5.43 10.89 -0.82
N PHE A 71 4.95 11.00 0.41
CA PHE A 71 4.96 9.92 1.40
C PHE A 71 3.74 8.97 1.35
N SER A 72 2.77 9.22 0.47
CA SER A 72 1.50 8.48 0.39
C SER A 72 1.69 6.98 0.23
N LEU A 73 2.66 6.56 -0.58
CA LEU A 73 2.91 5.14 -0.88
C LEU A 73 3.79 4.42 0.16
N TYR A 74 4.47 5.14 1.05
CA TYR A 74 5.41 4.52 1.99
C TYR A 74 4.72 3.56 2.95
N GLY A 75 3.47 3.84 3.33
CA GLY A 75 2.69 2.94 4.18
C GLY A 75 2.53 1.55 3.55
N TYR A 76 2.32 1.47 2.24
CA TYR A 76 2.21 0.21 1.51
C TYR A 76 3.54 -0.50 1.35
N VAL A 77 4.63 0.23 1.10
CA VAL A 77 5.97 -0.34 1.04
C VAL A 77 6.35 -0.97 2.38
N ILE A 78 6.10 -0.26 3.48
CA ILE A 78 6.34 -0.78 4.84
C ILE A 78 5.47 -2.01 5.11
N ALA A 79 4.19 -2.00 4.73
CA ALA A 79 3.29 -3.15 4.89
C ALA A 79 3.77 -4.38 4.11
N VAL A 80 4.28 -4.21 2.89
CA VAL A 80 4.87 -5.30 2.08
C VAL A 80 6.16 -5.81 2.74
N LEU A 81 7.05 -4.91 3.17
CA LEU A 81 8.29 -5.28 3.84
C LEU A 81 8.04 -6.01 5.16
N ALA A 82 6.97 -5.67 5.88
CA ALA A 82 6.55 -6.35 7.10
C ALA A 82 6.12 -7.81 6.88
N MET A 83 5.88 -8.24 5.64
CA MET A 83 5.61 -9.64 5.32
C MET A 83 6.87 -10.51 5.41
N ILE A 84 8.07 -9.93 5.25
CA ILE A 84 9.35 -10.63 5.37
C ILE A 84 9.58 -11.16 6.80
N PRO A 85 9.52 -10.31 7.87
CA PRO A 85 9.65 -10.80 9.23
C PRO A 85 8.50 -11.73 9.62
N LEU A 86 7.29 -11.55 9.07
CA LEU A 86 6.17 -12.47 9.29
C LEU A 86 6.47 -13.87 8.73
N ALA A 87 6.99 -13.95 7.50
CA ALA A 87 7.45 -15.21 6.91
C ALA A 87 8.56 -15.86 7.74
N TRP A 88 9.51 -15.07 8.24
CA TRP A 88 10.57 -15.55 9.12
C TRP A 88 10.03 -16.07 10.46
N MET A 89 9.04 -15.40 11.05
CA MET A 89 8.37 -15.86 12.27
C MET A 89 7.66 -17.19 12.05
N PHE A 90 6.96 -17.35 10.91
CA PHE A 90 6.32 -18.62 10.55
C PHE A 90 7.34 -19.74 10.32
N TRP A 91 8.50 -19.41 9.75
CA TRP A 91 9.60 -20.36 9.62
C TRP A 91 10.15 -20.76 10.99
N ARG A 92 10.47 -19.79 11.86
CA ARG A 92 11.07 -20.05 13.18
C ARG A 92 10.13 -20.80 14.11
N SER A 93 8.84 -20.42 14.16
CA SER A 93 7.85 -21.08 15.01
C SER A 93 7.73 -22.57 14.69
N HIS A 94 8.00 -22.94 13.44
CA HIS A 94 8.04 -24.33 13.01
C HIS A 94 9.18 -25.12 13.65
N PHE A 95 10.39 -24.56 13.78
CA PHE A 95 11.55 -25.25 14.35
C PHE A 95 11.53 -25.32 15.88
N THR A 96 10.89 -24.37 16.56
CA THR A 96 10.80 -24.37 18.04
C THR A 96 9.77 -25.36 18.60
N GLU A 97 8.72 -25.70 17.85
CA GLU A 97 7.70 -26.65 18.33
C GLU A 97 8.04 -28.10 17.94
N SER A 98 8.65 -28.82 18.89
CA SER A 98 9.21 -30.18 18.75
C SER A 98 8.23 -31.26 18.25
N LYS A 99 6.91 -31.07 18.38
CA LYS A 99 5.89 -32.00 17.87
C LYS A 99 5.60 -31.83 16.36
N SER A 100 5.83 -30.64 15.80
CA SER A 100 5.53 -30.36 14.39
C SER A 100 6.57 -30.99 13.43
N ILE A 101 7.83 -31.06 13.86
CA ILE A 101 8.93 -31.72 13.13
C ILE A 101 8.65 -33.22 12.93
N TYR A 102 8.16 -33.91 13.97
CA TYR A 102 7.83 -35.33 13.88
C TYR A 102 6.61 -35.62 12.99
N LEU A 103 5.63 -34.72 12.97
CA LEU A 103 4.46 -34.82 12.08
C LEU A 103 4.84 -34.52 10.62
N MET A 104 5.76 -33.57 10.40
CA MET A 104 6.27 -33.18 9.08
C MET A 104 7.24 -34.17 8.45
N ARG A 105 8.01 -34.92 9.25
CA ARG A 105 8.89 -35.98 8.74
C ARG A 105 8.13 -37.11 8.02
N ARG A 106 6.80 -37.17 8.19
CA ARG A 106 5.86 -38.07 7.48
C ARG A 106 5.20 -37.46 6.25
N LEU A 107 5.30 -36.13 6.02
CA LEU A 107 4.81 -35.54 4.78
C LEU A 107 5.69 -36.03 3.62
N SER A 108 5.07 -36.54 2.55
CA SER A 108 5.76 -37.15 1.42
C SER A 108 6.68 -36.19 0.65
N THR A 109 6.57 -34.87 0.88
CA THR A 109 7.28 -33.86 0.09
C THR A 109 7.92 -32.78 0.98
N PRO A 110 9.26 -32.60 0.95
CA PRO A 110 9.97 -31.62 1.79
C PRO A 110 9.65 -30.15 1.47
N ARG A 111 8.98 -29.89 0.34
CA ARG A 111 8.64 -28.54 -0.14
C ARG A 111 7.28 -28.03 0.37
N GLU A 112 6.44 -28.86 0.98
CA GLU A 112 5.14 -28.40 1.48
C GLU A 112 5.25 -27.38 2.62
N LEU A 113 6.32 -27.49 3.39
CA LEU A 113 6.58 -26.69 4.57
C LEU A 113 6.91 -25.23 4.24
N PRO A 114 7.93 -24.93 3.40
CA PRO A 114 8.15 -23.57 2.94
C PRO A 114 6.95 -23.04 2.15
N ARG A 115 6.24 -23.89 1.39
CA ARG A 115 5.03 -23.47 0.67
C ARG A 115 3.97 -22.94 1.62
N ARG A 116 3.63 -23.66 2.69
CA ARG A 116 2.60 -23.21 3.66
C ARG A 116 3.04 -21.96 4.46
N CYS A 117 4.31 -21.88 4.84
CA CYS A 117 4.84 -20.73 5.57
C CYS A 117 4.92 -19.46 4.70
N LEU A 118 5.14 -19.61 3.38
CA LEU A 118 5.26 -18.48 2.45
C LEU A 118 3.94 -18.12 1.76
N THR A 119 2.98 -19.03 1.64
CA THR A 119 1.71 -18.75 0.97
C THR A 119 0.95 -17.59 1.58
N VAL A 120 0.87 -17.52 2.91
CA VAL A 120 0.13 -16.44 3.59
C VAL A 120 0.87 -15.09 3.45
N PRO A 121 2.17 -14.97 3.76
CA PRO A 121 2.92 -13.73 3.54
C PRO A 121 2.92 -13.26 2.09
N ILE A 122 3.06 -14.18 1.11
CA ILE A 122 3.03 -13.82 -0.31
C ILE A 122 1.64 -13.33 -0.72
N LEU A 123 0.58 -14.03 -0.31
CA LEU A 123 -0.79 -13.62 -0.63
C LEU A 123 -1.10 -12.25 -0.01
N ALA A 124 -0.70 -12.02 1.24
CA ALA A 124 -0.85 -10.74 1.91
C ALA A 124 -0.06 -9.62 1.20
N ALA A 125 1.20 -9.87 0.84
CA ALA A 125 2.02 -8.92 0.07
C ALA A 125 1.36 -8.56 -1.27
N MET A 126 0.85 -9.56 -2.00
CA MET A 126 0.12 -9.35 -3.25
C MET A 126 -1.14 -8.51 -3.04
N CYS A 127 -1.91 -8.77 -1.98
CA CYS A 127 -3.07 -7.96 -1.63
C CYS A 127 -2.68 -6.50 -1.36
N TYR A 128 -1.59 -6.24 -0.62
CA TYR A 128 -1.12 -4.87 -0.39
C TYR A 128 -0.66 -4.18 -1.67
N LEU A 129 0.03 -4.89 -2.57
CA LEU A 129 0.44 -4.35 -3.87
C LEU A 129 -0.74 -4.00 -4.76
N ILE A 130 -1.75 -4.89 -4.82
CA ILE A 130 -2.98 -4.63 -5.57
C ILE A 130 -3.70 -3.41 -4.98
N LEU A 131 -3.82 -3.33 -3.65
CA LEU A 131 -4.50 -2.21 -3.00
C LEU A 131 -3.74 -0.88 -3.22
N ALA A 132 -2.41 -0.89 -3.16
CA ALA A 132 -1.58 0.26 -3.49
C ALA A 132 -1.76 0.70 -4.94
N LEU A 133 -1.81 -0.24 -5.88
CA LEU A 133 -2.03 0.05 -7.30
C LEU A 133 -3.42 0.64 -7.56
N LEU A 134 -4.46 0.09 -6.92
CA LEU A 134 -5.83 0.61 -7.04
C LEU A 134 -5.94 2.04 -6.52
N LEU A 135 -5.31 2.35 -5.38
CA LEU A 135 -5.30 3.70 -4.82
C LEU A 135 -4.47 4.65 -5.67
N LEU A 136 -3.31 4.23 -6.18
CA LEU A 136 -2.51 5.04 -7.10
C LEU A 136 -3.30 5.41 -8.36
N LEU A 137 -4.04 4.45 -8.94
CA LEU A 137 -4.91 4.72 -10.09
C LEU A 137 -6.06 5.67 -9.73
N LEU A 138 -6.62 5.53 -8.53
CA LEU A 138 -7.68 6.43 -8.03
C LEU A 138 -7.14 7.86 -7.83
N ASP A 139 -5.98 8.00 -7.19
CA ASP A 139 -5.29 9.27 -6.99
C ASP A 139 -4.96 9.92 -8.33
N PHE A 140 -4.46 9.15 -9.29
CA PHE A 140 -4.20 9.62 -10.65
C PHE A 140 -5.49 10.05 -11.37
N ALA A 141 -6.58 9.30 -11.21
CA ALA A 141 -7.87 9.66 -11.79
C ALA A 141 -8.44 10.94 -11.19
N ILE A 142 -8.27 11.16 -9.87
CA ILE A 142 -8.63 12.40 -9.19
C ILE A 142 -7.80 13.56 -9.77
N TYR A 143 -6.48 13.42 -9.83
CA TYR A 143 -5.60 14.44 -10.40
C TYR A 143 -6.02 14.83 -11.82
N TRP A 144 -6.23 13.83 -12.68
CA TRP A 144 -6.58 14.05 -14.09
C TRP A 144 -7.97 14.66 -14.27
N ARG A 145 -8.96 14.20 -13.49
CA ARG A 145 -10.36 14.61 -13.67
C ARG A 145 -10.68 15.95 -13.00
N CYS A 146 -10.02 16.25 -11.89
CA CYS A 146 -10.29 17.44 -11.09
C CYS A 146 -9.37 18.62 -11.43
N THR A 147 -8.22 18.39 -12.09
CA THR A 147 -7.33 19.48 -12.54
C THR A 147 -7.75 19.97 -13.93
N PRO A 148 -8.07 21.27 -14.11
CA PRO A 148 -8.39 21.83 -15.42
C PRO A 148 -7.21 21.72 -16.40
N SER A 149 -7.48 21.37 -17.66
CA SER A 149 -6.46 21.21 -18.71
C SER A 149 -5.43 22.35 -18.86
N PRO A 150 -5.76 23.65 -18.70
CA PRO A 150 -4.77 24.72 -18.84
C PRO A 150 -3.78 24.83 -17.66
N LEU A 151 -4.04 24.16 -16.54
CA LEU A 151 -3.22 24.20 -15.32
C LEU A 151 -2.30 22.99 -15.18
N LEU A 152 -2.41 22.01 -16.07
CA LEU A 152 -1.55 20.84 -16.08
C LEU A 152 -0.14 21.23 -16.54
N PRO A 153 0.91 20.70 -15.89
CA PRO A 153 2.27 20.98 -16.31
C PRO A 153 2.51 20.42 -17.72
N PRO A 154 3.11 21.20 -18.65
CA PRO A 154 3.35 20.76 -20.02
C PRO A 154 4.27 19.53 -20.10
N SER A 155 5.06 19.29 -19.06
CA SER A 155 6.00 18.17 -18.92
C SER A 155 5.41 16.91 -18.27
N MET A 156 4.08 16.81 -18.11
CA MET A 156 3.45 15.65 -17.45
C MET A 156 3.84 14.31 -18.12
N TRP A 157 4.03 14.31 -19.44
CA TRP A 157 4.49 13.14 -20.20
C TRP A 157 6.01 12.95 -20.16
N ASP A 158 6.80 14.02 -20.12
CA ASP A 158 8.26 13.95 -20.10
C ASP A 158 8.80 13.39 -18.76
N ALA A 159 8.09 13.59 -17.66
CA ALA A 159 8.45 13.08 -16.34
C ALA A 159 8.21 11.56 -16.17
N PHE A 160 7.45 10.91 -17.05
CA PHE A 160 7.24 9.46 -17.02
C PHE A 160 8.41 8.67 -17.64
N TRP A 161 9.18 9.31 -18.52
CA TRP A 161 10.17 8.64 -19.38
C TRP A 161 11.63 9.06 -19.12
N ASN A 162 11.88 10.03 -18.24
CA ASN A 162 13.19 10.36 -17.69
C ASN A 162 13.41 9.68 -16.35
#